data_AF-A0A3S3PGR5-F1
#
_entry.id   AF-A0A3S3PGR5-F1
#
_cell.length_a   1.000
_cell.length_b   1.000
_cell.length_c   1.000
_cell.angle_alpha   90.00
_cell.angle_beta   90.00
_cell.angle_gamma   90.00
#
_symmetry.space_group_name_H-M   'P 1'
#
loop_
_entity.id
_entity.type
_entity.pdbx_description
1 polymer ?
#
loop_
_entity_poly.entity_id
_entity_poly.type
_entity_poly.pdbx_seq_one_letter_code
_entity_poly.pdbx_strand_id
1 'polypeptide(L)'
;MLETNRYKQNSNIMIGTLPNEASVIHLLMGIDFAGTKESLLQTARNYFENEFNKKYSSVAEDAIKFYFTGVDGVDASVAALSLFGDLGFHCPSNIFAHNLAKSNKVFRYVFAYDAPMIFNFSCEHLSPCHGSDIFFFFGNFLSNSSDIEVSDDWIRLISEFVKGNTEIWPPYYVTKSDFVVPFYKDYRGPNYTKSIKVGHRNIQCEFWKSAVVNIA
;
A
#
# COMPACT_ATOMS: atom_id res chain seq x y z
N MET A 1 -5.16 -20.56 -3.31
CA MET A 1 -6.43 -19.93 -3.74
C MET A 1 -6.28 -19.21 -5.08
N LEU A 2 -5.29 -18.31 -5.21
CA LEU A 2 -4.98 -17.65 -6.49
C LEU A 2 -4.55 -18.65 -7.57
N GLU A 3 -3.64 -19.57 -7.24
CA GLU A 3 -3.13 -20.59 -8.18
C GLU A 3 -4.21 -21.57 -8.66
N THR A 4 -5.20 -21.84 -7.82
CA THR A 4 -6.28 -22.78 -8.12
C THR A 4 -7.48 -22.12 -8.80
N ASN A 5 -7.43 -20.79 -9.02
CA ASN A 5 -8.54 -19.97 -9.53
C ASN A 5 -9.88 -20.19 -8.82
N ARG A 6 -9.86 -20.63 -7.55
CA ARG A 6 -11.05 -20.88 -6.73
C ARG A 6 -11.47 -19.61 -5.99
N TYR A 7 -11.76 -18.56 -6.75
CA TYR A 7 -12.29 -17.29 -6.26
C TYR A 7 -13.41 -16.80 -7.17
N LYS A 8 -14.24 -15.87 -6.70
CA LYS A 8 -15.36 -15.33 -7.48
C LYS A 8 -14.84 -14.61 -8.73
N GLN A 9 -15.41 -14.91 -9.88
CA GLN A 9 -15.06 -14.33 -11.17
C GLN A 9 -16.14 -13.35 -11.64
N ASN A 10 -15.85 -12.59 -12.70
CA ASN A 10 -16.77 -11.64 -13.32
C ASN A 10 -17.36 -10.62 -12.33
N SER A 11 -16.55 -10.20 -11.35
CA SER A 11 -16.93 -9.23 -10.33
C SER A 11 -16.17 -7.92 -10.50
N ASN A 12 -16.76 -6.84 -9.99
CA ASN A 12 -16.04 -5.59 -9.73
C ASN A 12 -15.38 -5.70 -8.36
N ILE A 13 -14.08 -5.43 -8.27
CA ILE A 13 -13.32 -5.53 -7.03
C ILE A 13 -12.61 -4.20 -6.79
N MET A 14 -12.84 -3.57 -5.64
CA MET A 14 -12.07 -2.42 -5.19
C MET A 14 -10.99 -2.88 -4.22
N ILE A 15 -9.75 -2.44 -4.43
CA ILE A 15 -8.60 -2.76 -3.57
C ILE A 15 -7.81 -1.47 -3.36
N GLY A 16 -7.37 -1.20 -2.14
CA GLY A 16 -6.52 -0.05 -1.89
C GLY A 16 -5.49 -0.27 -0.82
N THR A 17 -4.62 0.73 -0.71
CA THR A 17 -3.57 0.85 0.30
C THR A 17 -3.43 2.32 0.70
N LEU A 18 -2.71 2.59 1.77
CA LEU A 18 -2.23 3.92 2.16
C LEU A 18 -0.73 4.03 1.92
N PRO A 19 -0.17 5.20 1.57
CA PRO A 19 1.27 5.35 1.34
C PRO A 19 2.18 4.72 2.40
N ASN A 20 1.82 4.80 3.69
CA ASN A 20 2.67 4.41 4.82
C ASN A 20 2.09 3.24 5.65
N GLU A 21 1.80 2.11 4.99
CA GLU A 21 1.27 0.89 5.62
C GLU A 21 2.13 0.32 6.75
N ALA A 22 3.45 0.46 6.68
CA ALA A 22 4.37 -0.10 7.68
C ALA A 22 4.23 0.53 9.07
N SER A 23 3.52 1.64 9.20
CA SER A 23 3.26 2.27 10.50
C SER A 23 2.64 1.31 11.53
N VAL A 24 1.85 0.33 11.09
CA VAL A 24 1.30 -0.70 12.00
C VAL A 24 2.36 -1.66 12.55
N ILE A 25 3.47 -1.85 11.82
CA ILE A 25 4.56 -2.74 12.23
C ILE A 25 5.30 -2.17 13.44
N HIS A 26 5.33 -0.84 13.61
CA HIS A 26 5.80 -0.22 14.84
C HIS A 26 5.06 -0.77 16.07
N LEU A 27 3.72 -0.82 15.99
CA LEU A 27 2.87 -1.29 17.09
C LEU A 27 3.00 -2.80 17.33
N LEU A 28 3.03 -3.58 16.24
CA LEU A 28 2.99 -5.04 16.34
C LEU A 28 4.36 -5.66 16.67
N MET A 29 5.45 -5.01 16.25
CA MET A 29 6.79 -5.57 16.32
C MET A 29 7.78 -4.70 17.11
N GLY A 30 7.34 -3.55 17.64
CA GLY A 30 8.20 -2.62 18.38
C GLY A 30 9.30 -1.98 17.53
N ILE A 31 9.12 -1.93 16.21
CA ILE A 31 10.09 -1.36 15.28
C ILE A 31 9.95 0.16 15.27
N ASP A 32 10.93 0.88 15.83
CA ASP A 32 10.97 2.34 15.77
C ASP A 32 11.53 2.84 14.44
N PHE A 33 10.78 3.72 13.78
CA PHE A 33 11.12 4.34 12.50
C PHE A 33 11.77 5.73 12.64
N ALA A 34 11.80 6.30 13.85
CA ALA A 34 12.43 7.59 14.15
C ALA A 34 13.95 7.49 14.45
N GLY A 35 14.58 6.35 14.16
CA GLY A 35 15.98 6.08 14.44
C GLY A 35 16.96 6.65 13.40
N THR A 36 18.27 6.55 13.71
CA THR A 36 19.32 6.82 12.71
C THR A 36 19.30 5.76 11.60
N LYS A 37 19.91 6.07 10.46
CA LYS A 37 20.06 5.12 9.35
C LYS A 37 20.68 3.81 9.81
N GLU A 38 21.74 3.85 10.62
CA GLU A 38 22.41 2.66 11.14
C GLU A 38 21.46 1.82 12.01
N SER A 39 20.67 2.47 12.86
CA SER A 39 19.64 1.79 13.68
C SER A 39 18.58 1.15 12.80
N LEU A 40 18.11 1.83 11.75
CA LEU A 40 17.08 1.32 10.84
C LEU A 40 17.60 0.14 10.00
N LEU A 41 18.86 0.21 9.55
CA LEU A 41 19.55 -0.90 8.89
C LEU A 41 19.65 -2.11 9.81
N GLN A 42 20.03 -1.92 11.08
CA GLN A 42 20.08 -3.01 12.05
C GLN A 42 18.70 -3.60 12.31
N THR A 43 17.67 -2.75 12.42
CA THR A 43 16.28 -3.22 12.56
C THR A 43 15.83 -4.05 11.36
N ALA A 44 16.17 -3.63 10.13
CA ALA A 44 15.89 -4.42 8.93
C ALA A 44 16.59 -5.80 8.98
N ARG A 45 17.87 -5.86 9.37
CA ARG A 45 18.60 -7.14 9.52
C ARG A 45 17.94 -8.04 10.56
N ASN A 46 17.68 -7.49 11.76
CA ASN A 46 17.03 -8.22 12.84
C ASN A 46 15.64 -8.75 12.43
N TYR A 47 14.89 -7.98 11.64
CA TYR A 47 13.60 -8.41 11.11
C TYR A 47 13.73 -9.66 10.23
N PHE A 48 14.73 -9.72 9.34
CA PHE A 48 14.95 -10.87 8.45
C PHE A 48 15.61 -12.08 9.16
N GLU A 49 16.35 -11.84 10.24
CA GLU A 49 16.95 -12.90 11.07
C GLU A 49 15.95 -13.53 12.04
N ASN A 50 14.82 -12.87 12.31
CA ASN A 50 13.75 -13.40 13.13
C ASN A 50 13.21 -14.73 12.57
N GLU A 51 13.00 -15.73 13.43
CA GLU A 51 12.53 -17.07 13.04
C GLU A 51 11.27 -17.07 12.15
N PHE A 52 10.35 -16.11 12.33
CA PHE A 52 9.15 -15.99 11.50
C PHE A 52 9.45 -15.53 10.05
N ASN A 53 10.53 -14.78 9.87
CA ASN A 53 10.92 -14.15 8.61
C ASN A 53 12.19 -14.75 8.00
N LYS A 54 12.80 -15.74 8.66
CA LYS A 54 14.04 -16.40 8.27
C LYS A 54 14.01 -16.95 6.84
N LYS A 55 12.83 -17.32 6.34
CA LYS A 55 12.63 -17.70 4.94
C LYS A 55 13.02 -16.61 3.93
N TYR A 56 13.13 -15.35 4.35
CA TYR A 56 13.54 -14.22 3.54
C TYR A 56 14.99 -13.76 3.84
N SER A 57 15.71 -14.44 4.74
CA SER A 57 17.03 -13.99 5.18
C SER A 57 18.06 -13.93 4.05
N SER A 58 17.93 -14.78 3.03
CA SER A 58 18.81 -14.82 1.86
C SER A 58 18.76 -13.55 1.01
N VAL A 59 17.67 -12.78 1.06
CA VAL A 59 17.47 -11.56 0.28
C VAL A 59 17.58 -10.28 1.12
N ALA A 60 17.93 -10.42 2.41
CA ALA A 60 17.93 -9.31 3.37
C ALA A 60 18.84 -8.16 2.95
N GLU A 61 20.12 -8.43 2.62
CA GLU A 61 21.07 -7.38 2.23
C GLU A 61 20.73 -6.76 0.87
N ASP A 62 20.18 -7.54 -0.08
CA ASP A 62 19.72 -7.01 -1.37
C ASP A 62 18.52 -6.08 -1.18
N ALA A 63 17.58 -6.45 -0.32
CA ALA A 63 16.44 -5.59 0.03
C ALA A 63 16.92 -4.31 0.73
N ILE A 64 17.79 -4.44 1.74
CA ILE A 64 18.40 -3.30 2.43
C ILE A 64 19.07 -2.36 1.43
N LYS A 65 19.91 -2.89 0.55
CA LYS A 65 20.60 -2.10 -0.47
C LYS A 65 19.60 -1.42 -1.41
N PHE A 66 18.57 -2.13 -1.86
CA PHE A 66 17.57 -1.59 -2.77
C PHE A 66 16.82 -0.39 -2.18
N TYR A 67 16.49 -0.40 -0.89
CA TYR A 67 15.78 0.70 -0.23
C TYR A 67 16.69 1.80 0.34
N PHE A 68 17.87 1.46 0.87
CA PHE A 68 18.72 2.39 1.64
C PHE A 68 19.92 2.97 0.87
N THR A 69 20.12 2.61 -0.40
CA THR A 69 21.22 3.20 -1.19
C THR A 69 20.95 4.68 -1.46
N GLY A 70 21.87 5.54 -1.01
CA GLY A 70 21.81 6.99 -1.28
C GLY A 70 20.79 7.77 -0.45
N VAL A 71 20.19 7.18 0.59
CA VAL A 71 19.25 7.86 1.50
C VAL A 71 19.91 8.16 2.84
N ASP A 72 19.65 9.32 3.45
CA ASP A 72 20.12 9.68 4.79
C ASP A 72 19.05 10.52 5.54
N GLY A 73 19.14 10.65 6.86
CA GLY A 73 18.19 11.44 7.66
C GLY A 73 16.74 10.96 7.54
N VAL A 74 15.79 11.87 7.30
CA VAL A 74 14.35 11.57 7.14
C VAL A 74 14.10 10.58 6.01
N ASP A 75 14.91 10.60 4.95
CA ASP A 75 14.77 9.69 3.82
C ASP A 75 15.08 8.24 4.22
N ALA A 76 15.90 8.02 5.26
CA ALA A 76 16.14 6.68 5.79
C ALA A 76 14.91 6.13 6.52
N SER A 77 14.16 6.96 7.25
CA SER A 77 12.88 6.55 7.87
C SER A 77 11.82 6.22 6.81
N VAL A 78 11.75 7.02 5.73
CA VAL A 78 10.87 6.74 4.58
C VAL A 78 11.28 5.46 3.86
N ALA A 79 12.59 5.19 3.72
CA ALA A 79 13.10 3.96 3.16
C ALA A 79 12.74 2.74 4.01
N ALA A 80 12.87 2.84 5.34
CA ALA A 80 12.45 1.79 6.26
C ALA A 80 10.95 1.50 6.13
N LEU A 81 10.10 2.53 6.22
CA LEU A 81 8.65 2.39 6.05
C LEU A 81 8.29 1.81 4.68
N SER A 82 9.00 2.19 3.62
CA SER A 82 8.80 1.61 2.29
C SER A 82 9.19 0.14 2.25
N LEU A 83 10.34 -0.25 2.79
CA LEU A 83 10.79 -1.65 2.83
C LEU A 83 9.75 -2.56 3.48
N PHE A 84 9.33 -2.20 4.70
CA PHE A 84 8.38 -3.03 5.45
C PHE A 84 6.96 -2.93 4.88
N GLY A 85 6.57 -1.77 4.35
CA GLY A 85 5.24 -1.54 3.78
C GLY A 85 5.07 -2.26 2.47
N ASP A 86 6.11 -2.27 1.64
CA ASP A 86 6.15 -2.97 0.37
C ASP A 86 6.11 -4.49 0.59
N LEU A 87 6.89 -5.00 1.54
CA LEU A 87 6.89 -6.43 1.89
C LEU A 87 5.56 -6.90 2.50
N GLY A 88 5.03 -6.14 3.46
CA GLY A 88 3.86 -6.55 4.25
C GLY A 88 2.50 -6.29 3.60
N PHE A 89 2.39 -5.25 2.77
CA PHE A 89 1.10 -4.73 2.33
C PHE A 89 1.07 -4.40 0.83
N HIS A 90 1.91 -3.48 0.36
CA HIS A 90 1.78 -2.98 -1.01
C HIS A 90 2.02 -4.07 -2.05
N CYS A 91 3.10 -4.84 -1.95
CA CYS A 91 3.42 -5.83 -2.97
C CYS A 91 2.53 -7.07 -2.94
N PRO A 92 2.16 -7.63 -1.77
CA PRO A 92 1.09 -8.62 -1.70
C PRO A 92 -0.21 -8.11 -2.34
N SER A 93 -0.61 -6.87 -2.06
CA SER A 93 -1.79 -6.24 -2.68
C SER A 93 -1.66 -6.08 -4.20
N ASN A 94 -0.49 -5.62 -4.70
CA ASN A 94 -0.20 -5.53 -6.14
C ASN A 94 -0.35 -6.89 -6.84
N ILE A 95 0.28 -7.92 -6.27
CA ILE A 95 0.30 -9.28 -6.84
C ILE A 95 -1.12 -9.84 -6.83
N PHE A 96 -1.87 -9.64 -5.75
CA PHE A 96 -3.26 -10.07 -5.63
C PHE A 96 -4.16 -9.37 -6.66
N ALA A 97 -4.07 -8.04 -6.76
CA ALA A 97 -4.81 -7.23 -7.74
C ALA A 97 -4.50 -7.65 -9.18
N HIS A 98 -3.22 -7.89 -9.51
CA HIS A 98 -2.79 -8.32 -10.84
C HIS A 98 -3.38 -9.69 -11.21
N ASN A 99 -3.40 -10.64 -10.27
CA ASN A 99 -4.00 -11.95 -10.52
C ASN A 99 -5.52 -11.89 -10.67
N LEU A 100 -6.20 -11.10 -9.82
CA LEU A 100 -7.65 -10.93 -9.91
C LEU A 100 -8.08 -10.25 -11.22
N ALA A 101 -7.29 -9.31 -11.73
CA ALA A 101 -7.60 -8.56 -12.96
C ALA A 101 -7.74 -9.46 -14.20
N LYS A 102 -7.16 -10.67 -14.19
CA LYS A 102 -7.29 -11.64 -15.29
C LYS A 102 -8.71 -12.16 -15.48
N SER A 103 -9.57 -12.10 -14.45
CA SER A 103 -10.94 -12.62 -14.50
C SER A 103 -11.98 -11.70 -13.84
N ASN A 104 -11.57 -10.51 -13.39
CA ASN A 104 -12.39 -9.51 -12.72
C ASN A 104 -12.03 -8.10 -13.17
N LYS A 105 -12.94 -7.14 -12.98
CA LYS A 105 -12.63 -5.72 -13.12
C LYS A 105 -12.08 -5.21 -11.79
N VAL A 106 -10.78 -4.95 -11.72
CA VAL A 106 -10.10 -4.51 -10.49
C VAL A 106 -9.88 -3.00 -10.51
N PHE A 107 -10.41 -2.31 -9.51
CA PHE A 107 -10.32 -0.88 -9.31
C PHE A 107 -9.38 -0.61 -8.14
N ARG A 108 -8.25 0.02 -8.42
CA ARG A 108 -7.27 0.30 -7.40
C ARG A 108 -7.29 1.74 -6.93
N TYR A 109 -7.11 1.95 -5.64
CA TYR A 109 -6.85 3.26 -5.08
C TYR A 109 -5.63 3.26 -4.16
N VAL A 110 -5.07 4.45 -3.94
CA VAL A 110 -4.14 4.76 -2.86
C VAL A 110 -4.76 5.92 -2.10
N PHE A 111 -5.12 5.72 -0.83
CA PHE A 111 -5.67 6.78 0.01
C PHE A 111 -4.50 7.59 0.57
N ALA A 112 -4.23 8.73 -0.06
CA ALA A 112 -3.09 9.61 0.20
C ALA A 112 -3.51 11.01 0.67
N TYR A 113 -4.74 11.15 1.15
CA TYR A 113 -5.16 12.36 1.84
C TYR A 113 -4.35 12.50 3.14
N ASP A 114 -3.82 13.69 3.39
CA ASP A 114 -3.05 14.00 4.58
C ASP A 114 -3.99 14.11 5.80
N ALA A 115 -4.44 12.94 6.25
CA ALA A 115 -5.35 12.80 7.37
C ALA A 115 -4.57 12.88 8.68
N PRO A 116 -4.97 13.74 9.63
CA PRO A 116 -4.45 13.65 10.98
C PRO A 116 -4.84 12.30 11.58
N MET A 117 -3.88 11.59 12.16
CA MET A 117 -4.16 10.37 12.91
C MET A 117 -4.77 10.73 14.26
N ILE A 118 -5.82 10.00 14.67
CA ILE A 118 -6.48 10.18 15.98
C ILE A 118 -5.60 9.60 17.11
N PHE A 119 -4.64 8.74 16.75
CA PHE A 119 -3.69 8.11 17.68
C PHE A 119 -2.27 8.59 17.39
N ASN A 120 -1.48 8.77 18.45
CA ASN A 120 -0.08 9.15 18.31
C ASN A 120 0.74 7.96 17.81
N PHE A 121 0.93 7.88 16.50
CA PHE A 121 1.74 6.86 15.83
C PHE A 121 3.04 7.46 15.29
N SER A 122 4.09 6.64 15.23
CA SER A 122 5.43 7.04 14.76
C SER A 122 5.48 7.56 13.31
N CYS A 123 4.36 7.51 12.59
CA CYS A 123 4.18 7.98 11.22
C CYS A 123 3.44 9.31 11.13
N GLU A 124 3.18 10.03 12.24
CA GLU A 124 2.51 11.35 12.21
C GLU A 124 3.18 12.34 11.25
N HIS A 125 4.50 12.27 11.10
CA HIS A 125 5.25 13.11 10.15
C HIS A 125 5.20 12.60 8.70
N LEU A 126 4.58 11.45 8.47
CA LEU A 126 4.47 10.72 7.21
C LEU A 126 3.03 10.18 7.07
N SER A 127 2.04 11.02 7.32
CA SER A 127 0.62 10.72 7.07
C SER A 127 0.33 10.54 5.57
N PRO A 128 -0.72 9.79 5.20
CA PRO A 128 -1.55 8.98 6.07
C PRO A 128 -0.91 7.62 6.41
N CYS A 129 -1.31 7.09 7.56
CA CYS A 129 -0.80 5.85 8.16
C CYS A 129 -1.78 4.69 8.01
N HIS A 130 -1.33 3.46 8.23
CA HIS A 130 -2.18 2.27 8.18
C HIS A 130 -3.48 2.46 8.97
N GLY A 131 -4.62 2.25 8.31
CA GLY A 131 -5.95 2.34 8.90
C GLY A 131 -6.50 3.76 9.09
N SER A 132 -5.78 4.83 8.73
CA SER A 132 -6.34 6.18 8.87
C SER A 132 -7.49 6.46 7.90
N ASP A 133 -7.59 5.71 6.80
CA ASP A 133 -8.70 5.80 5.83
C ASP A 133 -10.01 5.23 6.37
N ILE A 134 -9.98 4.39 7.40
CA ILE A 134 -11.18 3.78 8.02
C ILE A 134 -12.14 4.86 8.54
N PHE A 135 -11.62 5.93 9.14
CA PHE A 135 -12.45 7.02 9.66
C PHE A 135 -13.20 7.75 8.54
N PHE A 136 -12.55 7.93 7.38
CA PHE A 136 -13.13 8.55 6.20
C PHE A 136 -14.09 7.61 5.46
N PHE A 137 -13.84 6.30 5.53
CA PHE A 137 -14.73 5.28 4.96
C PHE A 137 -16.09 5.26 5.69
N PHE A 138 -16.08 5.41 7.03
CA PHE A 138 -17.30 5.35 7.84
C PHE A 138 -17.88 6.71 8.23
N GLY A 139 -17.18 7.82 7.98
CA GLY A 139 -17.62 9.16 8.38
C GLY A 139 -17.65 9.37 9.89
N ASN A 140 -16.76 8.69 10.63
CA ASN A 140 -16.74 8.70 12.09
C ASN A 140 -15.52 9.45 12.63
N PHE A 141 -15.70 10.12 13.78
CA PHE A 141 -14.64 10.81 14.53
C PHE A 141 -13.94 11.96 13.78
N LEU A 142 -14.61 12.58 12.81
CA LEU A 142 -14.12 13.73 12.05
C LEU A 142 -14.68 15.02 12.67
N SER A 143 -13.80 15.96 13.01
CA SER A 143 -14.18 17.23 13.64
C SER A 143 -13.87 18.46 12.77
N ASN A 144 -12.95 18.33 11.82
CA ASN A 144 -12.60 19.39 10.88
C ASN A 144 -13.53 19.34 9.65
N SER A 145 -14.01 20.50 9.21
CA SER A 145 -14.85 20.63 8.01
C SER A 145 -14.21 20.06 6.75
N SER A 146 -12.89 20.22 6.59
CA SER A 146 -12.17 19.67 5.44
C SER A 146 -12.14 18.14 5.45
N ASP A 147 -11.99 17.53 6.63
CA ASP A 147 -11.99 16.08 6.76
C ASP A 147 -13.38 15.49 6.51
N ILE A 148 -14.43 16.19 6.97
CA ILE A 148 -15.82 15.84 6.68
C ILE A 148 -16.08 15.87 5.17
N GLU A 149 -15.65 16.93 4.47
CA GLU A 149 -15.82 17.04 3.01
C GLU A 149 -15.11 15.90 2.26
N VAL A 150 -13.90 15.54 2.70
CA VAL A 150 -13.15 14.41 2.15
C VAL A 150 -13.87 13.10 2.43
N SER A 151 -14.41 12.90 3.62
CA SER A 151 -15.16 11.69 3.95
C SER A 151 -16.46 11.58 3.15
N ASP A 152 -17.20 12.67 2.99
CA ASP A 152 -18.41 12.71 2.17
C ASP A 152 -18.11 12.33 0.72
N ASP A 153 -17.05 12.91 0.14
CA ASP A 153 -16.60 12.57 -1.21
C ASP A 153 -16.15 11.10 -1.29
N TRP A 154 -15.39 10.61 -0.32
CA TRP A 154 -14.91 9.24 -0.29
C TRP A 154 -16.04 8.21 -0.17
N ILE A 155 -16.98 8.43 0.75
CA ILE A 155 -18.20 7.63 0.93
C ILE A 155 -19.03 7.64 -0.35
N ARG A 156 -19.17 8.79 -1.00
CA ARG A 156 -19.89 8.91 -2.28
C ARG A 156 -19.22 8.06 -3.36
N LEU A 157 -17.89 8.14 -3.52
CA LEU A 157 -17.14 7.35 -4.50
C LEU A 157 -17.31 5.83 -4.26
N ILE A 158 -17.21 5.38 -3.01
CA ILE A 158 -17.41 3.98 -2.65
C ILE A 158 -18.85 3.54 -2.88
N SER A 159 -19.82 4.37 -2.50
CA SER A 159 -21.25 4.09 -2.69
C SER A 159 -21.62 3.94 -4.16
N GLU A 160 -21.08 4.81 -5.02
CA GLU A 160 -21.27 4.71 -6.47
C GLU A 160 -20.68 3.40 -7.01
N PHE A 161 -19.48 3.01 -6.56
CA PHE A 161 -18.89 1.72 -6.94
C PHE A 161 -19.77 0.54 -6.52
N VAL A 162 -20.28 0.54 -5.28
CA VAL A 162 -21.16 -0.52 -4.75
C VAL A 162 -22.47 -0.60 -5.54
N LYS A 163 -23.02 0.54 -5.99
CA LYS A 163 -24.20 0.59 -6.88
C LYS A 163 -23.91 0.14 -8.31
N GLY A 164 -22.65 -0.17 -8.64
CA GLY A 164 -22.24 -0.64 -9.95
C GLY A 164 -21.82 0.47 -10.92
N ASN A 165 -21.75 1.72 -10.48
CA ASN A 165 -21.17 2.80 -11.27
C ASN A 165 -19.64 2.62 -11.29
N THR A 166 -19.12 2.13 -12.41
CA THR A 166 -17.68 1.88 -12.58
C THR A 166 -16.96 2.93 -13.42
N GLU A 167 -17.64 4.02 -13.79
CA GLU A 167 -17.06 5.11 -14.59
C GLU A 167 -16.24 6.09 -13.75
N ILE A 168 -16.16 5.85 -12.44
CA ILE A 168 -15.55 6.74 -11.44
C ILE A 168 -14.02 6.84 -11.62
N TRP A 169 -13.36 5.74 -12.00
CA TRP A 169 -11.97 5.71 -12.44
C TRP A 169 -11.65 4.42 -13.21
N PRO A 170 -10.63 4.40 -14.08
CA PRO A 170 -10.32 3.22 -14.88
C PRO A 170 -9.88 2.03 -14.02
N PRO A 171 -10.35 0.81 -14.32
CA PRO A 171 -9.83 -0.40 -13.70
C PRO A 171 -8.44 -0.73 -14.25
N TYR A 172 -7.79 -1.74 -13.67
CA TYR A 172 -6.68 -2.44 -14.30
C TYR A 172 -7.09 -2.86 -15.72
N TYR A 173 -6.20 -2.61 -16.69
CA TYR A 173 -6.45 -2.97 -18.08
C TYR A 173 -5.60 -4.18 -18.47
N VAL A 174 -6.23 -5.26 -18.90
CA VAL A 174 -5.54 -6.44 -19.43
C VAL A 174 -5.50 -6.32 -20.95
N THR A 175 -4.29 -6.28 -21.51
CA THR A 175 -4.09 -6.23 -22.96
C THR A 175 -4.42 -7.59 -23.59
N LYS A 176 -4.49 -7.63 -24.93
CA LYS A 176 -4.63 -8.87 -25.70
C LYS A 176 -3.46 -9.86 -25.52
N SER A 177 -2.33 -9.41 -24.97
CA SER A 177 -1.13 -10.22 -24.71
C SER A 177 -1.01 -10.60 -23.22
N ASP A 178 -2.12 -10.57 -22.48
CA ASP A 178 -2.18 -10.81 -21.03
C ASP A 178 -1.30 -9.89 -20.17
N PHE A 179 -0.87 -8.75 -20.73
CA PHE A 179 -0.15 -7.74 -19.98
C PHE A 179 -1.16 -6.90 -19.19
N VAL A 180 -0.94 -6.72 -17.89
CA VAL A 180 -1.83 -5.93 -17.04
C VAL A 180 -1.24 -4.54 -16.81
N VAL A 181 -1.97 -3.50 -17.21
CA VAL A 181 -1.68 -2.09 -16.94
C VAL A 181 -2.33 -1.70 -15.61
N PRO A 182 -1.56 -1.44 -14.53
CA PRO A 182 -2.09 -1.24 -13.19
C PRO A 182 -2.44 0.23 -12.94
N PHE A 183 -3.58 0.68 -13.47
CA PHE A 183 -4.14 1.99 -13.14
C PHE A 183 -4.55 2.05 -11.67
N TYR A 184 -4.32 3.20 -11.02
CA TYR A 184 -4.83 3.46 -9.68
C TYR A 184 -5.25 4.92 -9.51
N LYS A 185 -6.23 5.15 -8.63
CA LYS A 185 -6.61 6.48 -8.17
C LYS A 185 -5.74 6.88 -6.98
N ASP A 186 -4.92 7.93 -7.13
CA ASP A 186 -4.24 8.58 -6.00
C ASP A 186 -5.21 9.59 -5.38
N TYR A 187 -5.88 9.17 -4.31
CA TYR A 187 -6.95 9.91 -3.66
C TYR A 187 -6.40 10.84 -2.58
N ARG A 188 -6.56 12.16 -2.77
CA ARG A 188 -6.09 13.20 -1.85
C ARG A 188 -7.19 14.17 -1.45
N GLY A 189 -8.46 13.75 -1.56
CA GLY A 189 -9.63 14.60 -1.34
C GLY A 189 -10.23 15.21 -2.62
N PRO A 190 -11.45 15.79 -2.53
CA PRO A 190 -12.28 16.18 -3.67
C PRO A 190 -11.60 17.18 -4.60
N ASN A 191 -10.81 18.10 -4.06
CA ASN A 191 -10.12 19.12 -4.86
C ASN A 191 -8.87 18.60 -5.60
N TYR A 192 -8.39 17.40 -5.23
CA TYR A 192 -7.20 16.75 -5.81
C TYR A 192 -7.53 15.44 -6.55
N THR A 193 -8.81 15.10 -6.72
CA THR A 193 -9.32 13.77 -7.12
C THR A 193 -9.08 13.32 -8.57
N LYS A 194 -8.41 14.11 -9.41
CA LYS A 194 -8.18 13.77 -10.83
C LYS A 194 -6.84 13.09 -11.13
N SER A 195 -6.08 12.65 -10.12
CA SER A 195 -4.81 11.97 -10.37
C SER A 195 -5.00 10.45 -10.53
N ILE A 196 -5.32 10.04 -11.75
CA ILE A 196 -5.13 8.64 -12.18
C ILE A 196 -3.65 8.47 -12.50
N LYS A 197 -3.04 7.47 -11.86
CA LYS A 197 -1.63 7.13 -12.03
C LYS A 197 -1.51 5.66 -12.43
N VAL A 198 -0.30 5.28 -12.84
CA VAL A 198 0.00 3.91 -13.27
C VAL A 198 1.15 3.37 -12.42
N GLY A 199 1.05 2.12 -11.99
CA GLY A 199 2.19 1.39 -11.42
C GLY A 199 2.60 1.82 -10.01
N HIS A 200 1.64 1.95 -9.09
CA HIS A 200 1.96 2.19 -7.67
C HIS A 200 2.93 1.12 -7.15
N ARG A 201 4.12 1.55 -6.71
CA ARG A 201 5.21 0.69 -6.19
C ARG A 201 5.63 -0.44 -7.14
N ASN A 202 5.43 -0.30 -8.45
CA ASN A 202 5.59 -1.44 -9.37
C ASN A 202 7.03 -1.97 -9.44
N ILE A 203 8.03 -1.08 -9.40
CA ILE A 203 9.45 -1.46 -9.41
C ILE A 203 9.81 -2.24 -8.14
N GLN A 204 9.36 -1.74 -6.99
CA GLN A 204 9.54 -2.36 -5.68
C GLN A 204 8.90 -3.76 -5.64
N CYS A 205 7.73 -3.90 -6.25
CA CYS A 205 7.02 -5.18 -6.28
C CYS A 205 7.58 -6.17 -7.29
N GLU A 206 8.19 -5.74 -8.38
CA GLU A 206 8.97 -6.65 -9.24
C GLU A 206 10.25 -7.12 -8.53
N PHE A 207 10.92 -6.26 -7.75
CA PHE A 207 12.01 -6.70 -6.86
C PHE A 207 11.51 -7.79 -5.91
N TRP A 208 10.46 -7.53 -5.11
CA TRP A 208 9.95 -8.51 -4.14
C TRP A 208 9.43 -9.79 -4.78
N LYS A 209 8.79 -9.70 -5.95
CA LYS A 209 8.37 -10.87 -6.71
C LYS A 209 9.56 -11.74 -7.11
N SER A 210 10.63 -11.13 -7.64
CA SER A 210 11.85 -11.87 -7.99
C SER A 210 12.57 -12.43 -6.76
N ALA A 211 12.60 -11.68 -5.66
CA ALA A 211 13.25 -12.08 -4.43
C ALA A 211 12.52 -13.23 -3.72
N VAL A 212 11.18 -13.25 -3.75
CA VAL A 212 10.37 -14.23 -3.00
C VAL A 212 10.03 -15.47 -3.81
N VAL A 213 9.81 -15.35 -5.13
CA VAL A 213 9.48 -16.52 -5.99
C VAL A 213 10.67 -17.47 -6.14
N ASN A 214 11.90 -17.00 -5.95
CA ASN A 214 13.11 -17.82 -5.99
C ASN A 214 13.42 -18.55 -4.67
N ILE A 215 12.57 -18.41 -3.63
CA ILE A 215 12.75 -19.06 -2.32
C ILE A 215 11.72 -20.19 -2.10
N ALA A 216 10.94 -20.54 -3.14
CA ALA A 216 9.97 -21.65 -3.13
C ALA A 216 10.57 -22.94 -3.69
#